data_AF-A0A2D1SX77-F1
#
_entry.id   AF-A0A2D1SX77-F1
#
_cell.length_a   1.000
_cell.length_b   1.000
_cell.length_c   1.000
_cell.angle_alpha   90.00
_cell.angle_beta   90.00
_cell.angle_gamma   90.00
#
_symmetry.space_group_name_H-M   'P 1'
#
loop_
_entity.id
_entity.type
_entity.pdbx_description
1 polymer ?
#
loop_
_entity_poly.entity_id
_entity_poly.type
_entity_poly.pdbx_seq_one_letter_code
_entity_poly.pdbx_strand_id
1 'polypeptide(L)'
;MNKLFRFLPLLLLISGICFLPVTTVFADDENGTDKNEIEISISPKDTLFNISNMKPGDWAPRVITVKNSGSKDFDYQMQLRNDGEEKLFNELLLEIKAGDEELYQGKLAAFKSLPIRKLATGSGEDLDITIRFPEHLGNEFQGLLTAFDFIFTAEGKDSTAVQAVASGQIASGGPTPTGKILPATSTNIFNIMLFGAVLVVGGIVMMIITYYRRMKLAQ
;
A
#
# COMPACT_ATOMS: atom_id res chain seq x y z
N MET A 1 50.33 -5.49 30.47
CA MET A 1 49.05 -6.24 30.38
C MET A 1 47.82 -5.42 30.82
N ASN A 2 47.83 -4.07 30.79
CA ASN A 2 46.84 -3.28 31.57
C ASN A 2 45.86 -2.46 30.71
N LYS A 3 45.99 -2.49 29.36
CA LYS A 3 45.11 -1.72 28.45
C LYS A 3 43.90 -2.53 27.96
N LEU A 4 43.97 -3.86 27.96
CA LEU A 4 42.84 -4.73 27.59
C LEU A 4 41.74 -4.72 28.67
N PHE A 5 42.16 -4.63 29.94
CA PHE A 5 41.26 -4.66 31.11
C PHE A 5 40.39 -3.39 31.23
N ARG A 6 40.83 -2.26 30.64
CA ARG A 6 40.06 -1.00 30.63
C ARG A 6 38.83 -1.03 29.72
N PHE A 7 38.80 -1.89 28.70
CA PHE A 7 37.68 -2.02 27.78
C PHE A 7 36.75 -3.19 28.11
N LEU A 8 37.17 -4.05 29.05
CA LEU A 8 36.37 -5.15 29.58
C LEU A 8 35.01 -4.71 30.15
N PRO A 9 34.89 -3.60 30.92
CA PRO A 9 33.59 -3.18 31.43
C PRO A 9 32.66 -2.68 30.31
N LEU A 10 33.18 -2.01 29.28
CA LEU A 10 32.39 -1.52 28.14
C LEU A 10 31.85 -2.68 27.28
N LEU A 11 32.67 -3.72 27.08
CA LEU A 11 32.29 -4.92 26.32
C LEU A 11 31.25 -5.77 27.08
N LEU A 12 31.37 -5.85 28.41
CA LEU A 12 30.38 -6.51 29.27
C LEU A 12 29.04 -5.75 29.28
N LEU A 13 29.08 -4.42 29.22
CA LEU A 13 27.88 -3.57 29.20
C LEU A 13 27.12 -3.70 27.87
N ILE A 14 27.83 -3.77 26.74
CA ILE A 14 27.25 -4.03 25.41
C ILE A 14 26.69 -5.46 25.31
N SER A 15 27.43 -6.46 25.82
CA SER A 15 26.95 -7.85 25.87
C SER A 15 25.71 -8.00 26.76
N GLY A 16 25.68 -7.32 27.91
CA GLY A 16 24.53 -7.30 28.81
C GLY A 16 23.27 -6.70 28.17
N ILE A 17 23.42 -5.66 27.33
CA ILE A 17 22.32 -5.07 26.56
C ILE A 17 21.77 -6.05 25.50
N CYS A 18 22.62 -6.87 24.89
CA CYS A 18 22.19 -7.90 23.91
C CYS A 18 21.49 -9.11 24.54
N PHE A 19 21.68 -9.37 25.84
CA PHE A 19 21.02 -10.45 26.58
C PHE A 19 19.80 -10.00 27.39
N LEU A 20 19.45 -8.71 27.37
CA LEU A 20 18.12 -8.30 27.79
C LEU A 20 17.14 -8.97 26.82
N PRO A 21 16.14 -9.71 27.32
CA PRO A 21 15.18 -10.33 26.44
C PRO A 21 14.42 -9.18 25.77
N VAL A 22 14.73 -8.91 24.51
CA VAL A 22 13.96 -8.00 23.66
C VAL A 22 12.65 -8.71 23.39
N THR A 23 11.76 -8.73 24.39
CA THR A 23 10.42 -9.34 24.28
C THR A 23 9.43 -8.43 23.58
N THR A 24 9.83 -7.23 23.16
CA THR A 24 8.97 -6.35 22.38
C THR A 24 9.40 -6.38 20.92
N VAL A 25 9.07 -7.49 20.25
CA VAL A 25 8.75 -7.42 18.83
C VAL A 25 7.42 -6.67 18.76
N PHE A 26 7.43 -5.43 18.30
CA PHE A 26 6.20 -4.79 17.83
C PHE A 26 5.88 -5.42 16.47
N ALA A 27 5.30 -6.61 16.52
CA ALA A 27 4.41 -7.06 15.46
C ALA A 27 3.10 -6.36 15.75
N ASP A 28 2.68 -5.48 14.84
CA ASP A 28 1.35 -4.88 14.82
C ASP A 28 0.34 -5.97 14.44
N ASP A 29 0.15 -6.94 15.34
CA ASP A 29 -0.89 -7.95 15.24
C ASP A 29 -2.17 -7.36 15.84
N GLU A 30 -2.93 -6.71 14.95
CA GLU A 30 -4.38 -6.78 14.81
C GLU A 30 -5.11 -7.65 15.88
N ASN A 31 -5.33 -7.09 17.08
CA ASN A 31 -6.46 -7.33 18.00
C ASN A 31 -6.26 -6.65 19.38
N GLY A 32 -5.79 -5.41 19.37
CA GLY A 32 -5.85 -4.53 20.53
C GLY A 32 -7.18 -3.78 20.54
N THR A 33 -7.92 -3.84 21.64
CA THR A 33 -9.18 -3.10 21.86
C THR A 33 -8.98 -1.57 21.98
N ASP A 34 -7.91 -1.03 21.40
CA ASP A 34 -7.72 0.39 21.16
C ASP A 34 -8.24 0.66 19.74
N LYS A 35 -9.52 0.99 19.62
CA LYS A 35 -10.10 1.37 18.33
C LYS A 35 -9.30 2.55 17.79
N ASN A 36 -8.62 2.34 16.67
CA ASN A 36 -7.94 3.42 15.95
C ASN A 36 -8.91 4.60 15.80
N GLU A 37 -8.43 5.81 16.05
CA GLU A 37 -9.26 7.01 15.99
C GLU A 37 -9.93 7.13 14.61
N ILE A 38 -9.14 6.84 13.57
CA ILE A 38 -9.56 6.75 12.18
C ILE A 38 -9.25 5.35 11.69
N GLU A 39 -10.28 4.65 11.23
CA GLU A 39 -10.13 3.34 10.59
C GLU A 39 -11.11 3.25 9.42
N ILE A 40 -10.56 3.28 8.21
CA ILE A 40 -11.31 3.05 6.98
C ILE A 40 -11.18 1.59 6.58
N SER A 41 -12.32 0.95 6.33
CA SER A 41 -12.39 -0.41 5.81
C SER A 41 -13.15 -0.41 4.50
N ILE A 42 -12.68 -1.22 3.55
CA ILE A 42 -13.32 -1.38 2.25
C ILE A 42 -13.62 -2.86 2.00
N SER A 43 -14.73 -3.13 1.33
CA SER A 43 -15.13 -4.48 0.93
C SER A 43 -15.60 -4.46 -0.53
N PRO A 44 -14.97 -5.24 -1.43
CA PRO A 44 -13.82 -6.12 -1.21
C PRO A 44 -12.50 -5.39 -0.94
N LYS A 45 -11.61 -5.97 -0.12
CA LYS A 45 -10.34 -5.34 0.33
C LYS A 45 -9.19 -5.43 -0.68
N ASP A 46 -9.12 -6.49 -1.48
CA ASP A 46 -7.94 -6.74 -2.32
C ASP A 46 -8.22 -6.48 -3.80
N THR A 47 -9.18 -7.21 -4.36
CA THR A 47 -9.45 -7.21 -5.81
C THR A 47 -10.89 -6.83 -6.06
N LEU A 48 -11.10 -5.66 -6.67
CA LEU A 48 -12.41 -5.22 -7.12
C LEU A 48 -12.69 -5.68 -8.55
N PHE A 49 -11.70 -5.53 -9.44
CA PHE A 49 -11.80 -5.97 -10.82
C PHE A 49 -10.73 -6.99 -11.15
N ASN A 50 -11.14 -8.14 -11.67
CA ASN A 50 -10.26 -9.11 -12.31
C ASN A 50 -11.02 -9.71 -13.48
N ILE A 51 -10.89 -9.08 -14.64
CA ILE A 51 -11.67 -9.42 -15.84
C ILE A 51 -10.71 -9.84 -16.92
N SER A 52 -10.90 -11.06 -17.41
CA SER A 52 -10.24 -11.57 -18.60
C SER A 52 -11.18 -11.47 -19.80
N ASN A 53 -10.58 -11.32 -20.98
CA ASN A 53 -11.29 -11.38 -22.26
C ASN A 53 -12.45 -10.36 -22.41
N MET A 54 -12.29 -9.15 -21.85
CA MET A 54 -13.26 -8.06 -22.03
C MET A 54 -13.23 -7.55 -23.47
N LYS A 55 -14.40 -7.45 -24.10
CA LYS A 55 -14.55 -7.05 -25.51
C LYS A 55 -15.18 -5.67 -25.64
N PRO A 56 -14.96 -4.98 -26.78
CA PRO A 56 -15.73 -3.80 -27.14
C PRO A 56 -17.24 -4.04 -27.00
N GLY A 57 -17.91 -3.16 -26.25
CA GLY A 57 -19.33 -3.26 -25.92
C GLY A 57 -19.61 -3.87 -24.54
N ASP A 58 -18.68 -4.58 -23.93
CA ASP A 58 -18.86 -5.17 -22.59
C ASP A 58 -18.81 -4.11 -21.49
N TRP A 59 -19.48 -4.41 -20.37
CA TRP A 59 -19.40 -3.64 -19.14
C TRP A 59 -19.31 -4.56 -17.94
N ALA A 60 -18.73 -4.05 -16.86
CA ALA A 60 -18.57 -4.79 -15.62
C ALA A 60 -18.94 -3.90 -14.42
N PRO A 61 -20.09 -4.13 -13.79
CA PRO A 61 -20.46 -3.47 -12.56
C PRO A 61 -19.80 -4.17 -11.36
N ARG A 62 -19.30 -3.39 -10.41
CA ARG A 62 -18.80 -3.83 -9.10
C ARG A 62 -19.27 -2.87 -8.03
N VAL A 63 -19.53 -3.41 -6.85
CA VAL A 63 -19.89 -2.60 -5.68
C VAL A 63 -18.70 -2.64 -4.73
N ILE A 64 -18.32 -1.48 -4.22
CA ILE A 64 -17.37 -1.37 -3.11
C ILE A 64 -18.03 -0.65 -1.95
N THR A 65 -18.08 -1.33 -0.80
CA THR A 65 -18.57 -0.75 0.45
C THR A 65 -17.40 -0.10 1.16
N VAL A 66 -17.51 1.21 1.44
CA VAL A 66 -16.58 1.97 2.27
C VAL A 66 -17.22 2.15 3.65
N LYS A 67 -16.51 1.78 4.72
CA LYS A 67 -17.03 1.83 6.08
C LYS A 67 -16.04 2.48 7.05
N ASN A 68 -16.58 3.34 7.91
CA ASN A 68 -15.87 3.89 9.05
C ASN A 68 -15.95 2.90 10.22
N SER A 69 -14.85 2.16 10.43
CA SER A 69 -14.69 1.24 11.57
C SER A 69 -14.00 1.89 12.77
N GLY A 70 -13.61 3.16 12.64
CA GLY A 70 -12.91 3.92 13.66
C GLY A 70 -13.83 4.37 14.81
N SER A 71 -13.28 5.19 15.69
CA SER A 71 -14.02 5.76 16.83
C SER A 71 -14.46 7.22 16.64
N LYS A 72 -14.00 7.88 15.57
CA LYS A 72 -14.42 9.24 15.19
C LYS A 72 -14.89 9.32 13.74
N ASP A 73 -15.66 10.37 13.46
CA ASP A 73 -16.04 10.74 12.10
C ASP A 73 -14.79 11.19 11.33
N PHE A 74 -14.72 10.82 10.06
CA PHE A 74 -13.66 11.26 9.15
C PHE A 74 -14.23 11.67 7.80
N ASP A 75 -13.44 12.44 7.08
CA ASP A 75 -13.66 12.73 5.67
C ASP A 75 -12.77 11.79 4.85
N TYR A 76 -13.25 11.32 3.70
CA TYR A 76 -12.46 10.49 2.81
C TYR A 76 -12.55 10.94 1.35
N GLN A 77 -11.54 10.57 0.59
CA GLN A 77 -11.48 10.81 -0.84
C GLN A 77 -11.03 9.55 -1.57
N MET A 78 -11.75 9.21 -2.64
CA MET A 78 -11.34 8.16 -3.57
C MET A 78 -10.51 8.76 -4.71
N GLN A 79 -9.40 8.12 -5.05
CA GLN A 79 -8.50 8.46 -6.14
C GLN A 79 -8.23 7.20 -6.99
N LEU A 80 -7.75 7.41 -8.22
CA LEU A 80 -7.36 6.31 -9.12
C LEU A 80 -5.89 6.47 -9.51
N ARG A 81 -5.14 5.38 -9.39
CA ARG A 81 -3.78 5.26 -9.91
C ARG A 81 -3.77 4.27 -11.06
N ASN A 82 -3.12 4.65 -12.16
CA ASN A 82 -2.82 3.73 -13.25
C ASN A 82 -1.51 3.00 -12.96
N ASP A 83 -1.52 1.67 -13.01
CA ASP A 83 -0.37 0.80 -12.79
C ASP A 83 -0.12 -0.15 -14.00
N GLY A 84 -0.85 0.03 -15.11
CA GLY A 84 -0.79 -0.84 -16.30
C GLY A 84 -0.62 -0.08 -17.62
N GLU A 85 -0.92 -0.76 -18.74
CA GLU A 85 -0.71 -0.19 -20.07
C GLU A 85 -1.67 0.96 -20.37
N GLU A 86 -1.11 2.09 -20.82
CA GLU A 86 -1.86 3.32 -21.08
C GLU A 86 -2.87 3.16 -22.22
N LYS A 87 -2.56 2.35 -23.25
CA LYS A 87 -3.40 2.28 -24.46
C LYS A 87 -4.83 1.82 -24.13
N LEU A 88 -4.99 0.74 -23.37
CA LEU A 88 -6.31 0.26 -22.95
C LEU A 88 -6.89 1.15 -21.84
N PHE A 89 -6.09 1.57 -20.86
CA PHE A 89 -6.52 2.41 -19.75
C PHE A 89 -7.16 3.73 -20.21
N ASN A 90 -6.62 4.35 -21.26
CA ASN A 90 -7.05 5.65 -21.77
C ASN A 90 -8.39 5.63 -22.52
N GLU A 91 -8.85 4.45 -22.93
CA GLU A 91 -10.08 4.29 -23.70
C GLU A 91 -11.24 3.69 -22.91
N LEU A 92 -10.97 3.02 -21.79
CA LEU A 92 -12.04 2.54 -20.90
C LEU A 92 -12.85 3.70 -20.32
N LEU A 93 -14.15 3.47 -20.15
CA LEU A 93 -15.05 4.39 -19.48
C LEU A 93 -15.30 3.93 -18.05
N LEU A 94 -15.35 4.90 -17.14
CA LEU A 94 -15.65 4.73 -15.73
C LEU A 94 -16.93 5.47 -15.40
N GLU A 95 -17.82 4.77 -14.70
CA GLU A 95 -19.02 5.32 -14.09
C GLU A 95 -19.00 4.97 -12.59
N ILE A 96 -19.23 5.97 -11.73
CA ILE A 96 -19.28 5.81 -10.28
C ILE A 96 -20.58 6.42 -9.77
N LYS A 97 -21.36 5.65 -9.03
CA LYS A 97 -22.61 6.07 -8.41
C LYS A 97 -22.63 5.75 -6.92
N ALA A 98 -23.35 6.55 -6.15
CA ALA A 98 -23.69 6.28 -4.75
C ALA A 98 -25.21 6.28 -4.62
N GLY A 99 -25.82 5.10 -4.69
CA GLY A 99 -27.28 4.97 -4.84
C GLY A 99 -27.75 5.62 -6.14
N ASP A 100 -28.63 6.61 -6.05
CA ASP A 100 -29.14 7.35 -7.21
C ASP A 100 -28.26 8.53 -7.64
N GLU A 101 -27.23 8.88 -6.87
CA GLU A 101 -26.32 10.00 -7.17
C GLU A 101 -25.20 9.57 -8.13
N GLU A 102 -25.10 10.20 -9.29
CA GLU A 102 -23.95 10.02 -10.19
C GLU A 102 -22.77 10.88 -9.74
N LEU A 103 -21.70 10.22 -9.31
CA LEU A 103 -20.49 10.89 -8.81
C LEU A 103 -19.48 11.15 -9.92
N TYR A 104 -19.44 10.29 -10.93
CA TYR A 104 -18.55 10.44 -12.08
C TYR A 104 -19.04 9.62 -13.28
N GLN A 105 -18.91 10.19 -14.47
CA GLN A 105 -19.06 9.48 -15.74
C GLN A 105 -18.06 10.03 -16.76
N GLY A 106 -17.19 9.19 -17.30
CA GLY A 106 -16.18 9.65 -18.25
C GLY A 106 -15.09 8.62 -18.56
N LYS A 107 -13.97 9.07 -19.12
CA LYS A 107 -12.80 8.22 -19.38
C LYS A 107 -12.11 7.84 -18.07
N LEU A 108 -11.76 6.57 -17.92
CA LEU A 108 -11.00 6.04 -16.78
C LEU A 108 -9.72 6.86 -16.54
N ALA A 109 -8.98 7.21 -17.59
CA ALA A 109 -7.77 8.03 -17.49
C ALA A 109 -7.98 9.51 -17.13
N ALA A 110 -9.18 10.03 -17.35
CA ALA A 110 -9.53 11.41 -16.99
C ALA A 110 -9.94 11.52 -15.51
N PHE A 111 -10.31 10.41 -14.87
CA PHE A 111 -10.65 10.40 -13.46
C PHE A 111 -9.39 10.63 -12.59
N LYS A 112 -9.48 11.58 -11.67
CA LYS A 112 -8.41 11.90 -10.71
C LYS A 112 -8.84 11.58 -9.28
N SER A 113 -9.96 12.15 -8.87
CA SER A 113 -10.48 12.02 -7.52
C SER A 113 -11.96 12.32 -7.47
N LEU A 114 -12.67 11.71 -6.53
CA LEU A 114 -14.01 12.15 -6.13
C LEU A 114 -13.96 13.44 -5.29
N PRO A 115 -15.08 14.19 -5.20
CA PRO A 115 -15.30 15.14 -4.12
C PRO A 115 -15.11 14.47 -2.75
N ILE A 116 -14.65 15.25 -1.77
CA ILE A 116 -14.49 14.77 -0.39
C ILE A 116 -15.87 14.37 0.17
N ARG A 117 -15.94 13.19 0.78
CA ARG A 117 -17.17 12.63 1.36
C ARG A 117 -16.98 12.40 2.85
N LYS A 118 -18.01 12.67 3.64
CA LYS A 118 -17.97 12.53 5.10
C LYS A 118 -18.60 11.22 5.52
N LEU A 119 -17.91 10.46 6.37
CA LEU A 119 -18.41 9.18 6.88
C LEU A 119 -18.46 9.20 8.41
N ALA A 120 -19.68 9.13 8.95
CA ALA A 120 -19.90 9.09 10.39
C ALA A 120 -19.40 7.78 10.99
N THR A 121 -19.06 7.82 12.28
CA THR A 121 -18.56 6.66 13.03
C THR A 121 -19.53 5.47 12.92
N GLY A 122 -19.02 4.30 12.51
CA GLY A 122 -19.81 3.08 12.35
C GLY A 122 -20.69 3.02 11.10
N SER A 123 -20.79 4.11 10.33
CA SER A 123 -21.54 4.16 9.07
C SER A 123 -20.70 3.69 7.88
N GLY A 124 -21.37 3.36 6.79
CA GLY A 124 -20.75 3.00 5.52
C GLY A 124 -21.61 3.44 4.35
N GLU A 125 -21.01 3.50 3.17
CA GLU A 125 -21.68 3.76 1.91
C GLU A 125 -21.20 2.79 0.83
N ASP A 126 -22.11 2.46 -0.09
CA ASP A 126 -21.83 1.62 -1.23
C ASP A 126 -21.60 2.49 -2.46
N LEU A 127 -20.49 2.24 -3.15
CA LEU A 127 -20.17 2.86 -4.43
C LEU A 127 -20.32 1.82 -5.54
N ASP A 128 -21.24 2.09 -6.47
CA ASP A 128 -21.43 1.33 -7.69
C ASP A 128 -20.44 1.81 -8.75
N ILE A 129 -19.42 1.00 -9.01
CA ILE A 129 -18.36 1.28 -9.97
C ILE A 129 -18.56 0.40 -11.20
N THR A 130 -18.82 1.02 -12.34
CA THR A 130 -18.96 0.31 -13.61
C THR A 130 -17.85 0.72 -14.56
N ILE A 131 -17.14 -0.28 -15.08
CA ILE A 131 -16.17 -0.07 -16.16
C ILE A 131 -16.77 -0.58 -17.46
N ARG A 132 -16.74 0.26 -18.50
CA ARG A 132 -17.29 -0.06 -19.81
C ARG A 132 -16.21 0.02 -20.87
N PHE A 133 -16.20 -0.97 -21.75
CA PHE A 133 -15.36 -1.02 -22.93
C PHE A 133 -16.15 -0.40 -24.10
N PRO A 134 -15.76 0.76 -24.64
CA PRO A 134 -16.51 1.37 -25.72
C PRO A 134 -16.62 0.48 -26.96
N GLU A 135 -17.80 0.44 -27.57
CA GLU A 135 -18.13 -0.40 -28.72
C GLU A 135 -17.42 0.01 -30.03
N HIS A 136 -16.98 1.26 -30.13
CA HIS A 136 -16.30 1.78 -31.32
C HIS A 136 -14.82 1.37 -31.40
N LEU A 137 -14.29 0.76 -30.35
CA LEU A 137 -12.91 0.29 -30.30
C LEU A 137 -12.76 -1.03 -31.04
N GLY A 138 -11.72 -1.16 -31.85
CA GLY A 138 -11.50 -2.33 -32.70
C GLY A 138 -10.62 -3.42 -32.08
N ASN A 139 -10.24 -4.40 -32.91
CA ASN A 139 -9.34 -5.50 -32.54
C ASN A 139 -7.92 -5.05 -32.16
N GLU A 140 -7.58 -3.77 -32.34
CA GLU A 140 -6.27 -3.20 -31.98
C GLU A 140 -6.01 -3.14 -30.46
N PHE A 141 -7.04 -3.41 -29.66
CA PHE A 141 -6.98 -3.51 -28.20
C PHE A 141 -6.93 -4.97 -27.73
N GLN A 142 -7.07 -5.94 -28.63
CA GLN A 142 -6.97 -7.36 -28.31
C GLN A 142 -5.53 -7.72 -27.90
N GLY A 143 -5.37 -8.52 -26.86
CA GLY A 143 -4.09 -8.86 -26.24
C GLY A 143 -3.62 -7.88 -25.16
N LEU A 144 -4.29 -6.73 -24.99
CA LEU A 144 -3.84 -5.70 -24.06
C LEU A 144 -4.35 -5.93 -22.64
N LEU A 145 -3.57 -5.46 -21.68
CA LEU A 145 -3.88 -5.53 -20.26
C LEU A 145 -3.67 -4.18 -19.60
N THR A 146 -4.63 -3.77 -18.77
CA THR A 146 -4.47 -2.63 -17.89
C THR A 146 -4.73 -3.02 -16.44
N ALA A 147 -4.02 -2.35 -15.54
CA ALA A 147 -4.11 -2.50 -14.10
C ALA A 147 -4.18 -1.11 -13.46
N PHE A 148 -4.97 -0.97 -12.41
CA PHE A 148 -5.19 0.29 -11.72
C PHE A 148 -5.63 0.04 -10.28
N ASP A 149 -5.40 1.01 -9.42
CA ASP A 149 -5.75 0.94 -8.01
C ASP A 149 -6.70 2.07 -7.64
N PHE A 150 -7.83 1.73 -7.01
CA PHE A 150 -8.67 2.69 -6.31
C PHE A 150 -8.12 2.90 -4.90
N ILE A 151 -7.70 4.13 -4.61
CA ILE A 151 -7.09 4.50 -3.33
C ILE A 151 -8.10 5.34 -2.56
N PHE A 152 -8.48 4.86 -1.38
CA PHE A 152 -9.39 5.53 -0.46
C PHE A 152 -8.56 6.10 0.68
N THR A 153 -8.44 7.42 0.74
CA THR A 153 -7.71 8.13 1.80
C THR A 153 -8.71 8.74 2.76
N ALA A 154 -8.67 8.33 4.03
CA ALA A 154 -9.43 8.91 5.12
C ALA A 154 -8.54 9.86 5.95
N GLU A 155 -9.04 11.06 6.19
CA GLU A 155 -8.38 12.09 7.01
C GLU A 155 -9.37 12.65 8.02
N GLY A 156 -8.92 12.81 9.25
CA GLY A 156 -9.69 13.43 10.32
C GLY A 156 -8.92 14.61 10.87
N LYS A 157 -9.65 15.51 11.51
CA LYS A 157 -9.21 16.87 11.84
C LYS A 157 -7.88 16.96 12.60
N ASP A 158 -7.52 15.91 13.34
CA ASP A 158 -6.34 15.86 14.20
C ASP A 158 -5.55 14.52 14.10
N SER A 159 -5.77 13.72 13.06
CA SER A 159 -5.14 12.38 12.95
C SER A 159 -4.42 12.15 11.62
N THR A 160 -3.51 11.19 11.61
CA THR A 160 -2.78 10.76 10.40
C THR A 160 -3.75 10.16 9.37
N ALA A 161 -3.56 10.52 8.11
CA ALA A 161 -4.36 9.95 7.02
C ALA A 161 -4.13 8.43 6.89
N VAL A 162 -5.22 7.67 6.78
CA VAL A 162 -5.21 6.21 6.61
C VAL A 162 -5.69 5.88 5.20
N GLN A 163 -5.05 4.91 4.54
CA GLN A 163 -5.38 4.51 3.17
C GLN A 163 -5.87 3.07 3.12
N ALA A 164 -6.91 2.84 2.32
CA ALA A 164 -7.34 1.52 1.88
C ALA A 164 -7.28 1.47 0.35
N VAL A 165 -6.88 0.32 -0.22
CA VAL A 165 -6.63 0.20 -1.66
C VAL A 165 -7.37 -1.01 -2.20
N ALA A 166 -8.15 -0.82 -3.26
CA ALA A 166 -8.77 -1.90 -4.02
C ALA A 166 -8.21 -1.95 -5.45
N SER A 167 -7.62 -3.08 -5.82
CA SER A 167 -6.99 -3.25 -7.13
C SER A 167 -7.97 -3.69 -8.21
N GLY A 168 -7.68 -3.27 -9.44
CA GLY A 168 -8.42 -3.62 -10.63
C GLY A 168 -7.51 -4.01 -11.78
N GLN A 169 -7.87 -5.09 -12.49
CA GLN A 169 -7.19 -5.56 -13.67
C GLN A 169 -8.20 -5.94 -14.75
N ILE A 170 -7.95 -5.47 -15.97
CA ILE A 170 -8.79 -5.72 -17.14
C ILE A 170 -7.88 -6.14 -18.29
N ALA A 171 -8.15 -7.31 -18.86
CA ALA A 171 -7.48 -7.79 -20.06
C ALA A 171 -8.49 -7.94 -21.20
N SER A 172 -8.12 -7.45 -22.37
CA SER A 172 -8.89 -7.60 -23.60
C SER A 172 -8.31 -8.71 -24.45
N GLY A 173 -9.08 -9.77 -24.71
CA GLY A 173 -8.69 -10.89 -25.58
C GLY A 173 -7.34 -11.55 -25.29
N GLY A 174 -7.34 -12.72 -24.63
CA GLY A 174 -6.11 -13.47 -24.37
C GLY A 174 -6.27 -14.42 -23.17
N PRO A 175 -5.26 -15.24 -22.85
CA PRO A 175 -5.29 -16.06 -21.64
C PRO A 175 -5.43 -15.17 -20.39
N THR A 176 -6.09 -15.71 -19.38
CA THR A 176 -6.37 -15.05 -18.10
C THR A 176 -5.09 -14.40 -17.53
N PRO A 177 -5.17 -13.19 -16.94
CA PRO A 177 -4.04 -12.54 -16.33
C PRO A 177 -3.37 -13.41 -15.25
N THR A 178 -2.31 -14.11 -15.60
CA THR A 178 -1.42 -14.77 -14.64
C THR A 178 -0.28 -13.82 -14.29
N GLY A 179 -0.54 -12.88 -13.39
CA GLY A 179 0.53 -12.07 -12.80
C GLY A 179 0.23 -10.57 -12.75
N LYS A 180 -0.37 -10.14 -11.64
CA LYS A 180 0.20 -9.22 -10.64
C LYS A 180 -0.98 -8.62 -9.86
N ILE A 181 -1.51 -9.40 -8.94
CA ILE A 181 -2.38 -8.89 -7.88
C ILE A 181 -1.67 -9.21 -6.57
N LEU A 182 -0.59 -8.47 -6.31
CA LEU A 182 -0.02 -8.39 -4.99
C LEU A 182 -0.08 -6.92 -4.61
N PRO A 183 -0.75 -6.54 -3.52
CA PRO A 183 -0.65 -5.18 -2.99
C PRO A 183 0.84 -4.85 -2.81
N ALA A 184 1.24 -3.64 -3.20
CA ALA A 184 2.64 -3.22 -3.13
C ALA A 184 3.08 -3.06 -1.65
N THR A 185 3.48 -4.14 -1.00
CA THR A 185 3.88 -4.19 0.42
C THR A 185 5.38 -3.96 0.67
N SER A 186 6.15 -3.52 -0.34
CA SER A 186 7.62 -3.56 -0.30
C SER A 186 8.34 -2.20 -0.40
N THR A 187 7.67 -1.07 -0.15
CA THR A 187 8.34 0.24 -0.25
C THR A 187 9.24 0.57 0.94
N ASN A 188 9.12 -0.10 2.11
CA ASN A 188 9.92 0.20 3.30
C ASN A 188 10.92 -0.87 3.74
N ILE A 189 10.84 -2.11 3.24
CA ILE A 189 11.76 -3.19 3.65
C ILE A 189 13.20 -2.91 3.18
N PHE A 190 13.37 -2.27 2.02
CA PHE A 190 14.67 -1.93 1.47
C PHE A 190 15.41 -0.86 2.30
N ASN A 191 14.68 0.10 2.88
CA ASN A 191 15.28 1.10 3.78
C ASN A 191 15.77 0.45 5.08
N ILE A 192 14.99 -0.46 5.67
CA ILE A 192 15.39 -1.20 6.88
C ILE A 192 16.62 -2.08 6.60
N MET A 193 16.65 -2.76 5.45
CA MET A 193 17.81 -3.55 5.02
C MET A 193 19.06 -2.68 4.79
N LEU A 194 18.90 -1.49 4.20
CA LEU A 194 19.98 -0.52 4.02
C LEU A 194 20.54 -0.04 5.36
N PHE A 195 19.68 0.31 6.33
CA PHE A 195 20.11 0.69 7.68
C PHE A 195 20.88 -0.45 8.38
N GLY A 196 20.39 -1.69 8.26
CA GLY A 196 21.09 -2.87 8.79
C GLY A 196 22.48 -3.07 8.17
N ALA A 197 22.60 -2.92 6.86
CA ALA A 197 23.88 -3.06 6.16
C ALA A 197 24.90 -1.99 6.60
N VAL A 198 24.45 -0.74 6.77
CA VAL A 198 25.31 0.36 7.27
C VAL A 198 25.83 0.08 8.68
N LEU A 199 24.98 -0.45 9.56
CA LEU A 199 25.39 -0.83 10.93
C LEU A 199 26.47 -1.92 10.95
N VAL A 200 26.32 -2.96 10.12
CA VAL A 200 27.29 -4.07 10.05
C VAL A 200 28.63 -3.58 9.51
N VAL A 201 28.63 -2.79 8.43
CA VAL A 201 29.86 -2.22 7.86
C VAL A 201 30.54 -1.29 8.86
N GLY A 202 29.77 -0.44 9.56
CA GLY A 202 30.28 0.43 10.62
C GLY A 202 30.97 -0.36 11.74
N GLY A 203 30.38 -1.48 12.16
CA GLY A 203 30.95 -2.38 13.17
C GLY A 203 32.27 -3.01 12.72
N ILE A 204 32.35 -3.49 11.47
CA ILE A 204 33.57 -4.06 10.90
C ILE A 204 34.69 -3.01 10.83
N VAL A 205 34.38 -1.80 10.37
CA VAL A 205 35.36 -0.70 10.31
C VAL A 205 35.87 -0.33 11.71
N MET A 206 34.98 -0.23 12.70
CA MET A 206 35.37 0.03 14.09
C MET A 206 36.27 -1.08 14.65
N MET A 207 35.96 -2.35 14.35
CA MET A 207 36.78 -3.50 14.74
C MET A 207 38.19 -3.44 14.11
N ILE A 208 38.28 -3.08 12.83
CA ILE A 208 39.55 -2.93 12.12
C ILE A 208 40.37 -1.77 12.73
N ILE A 209 39.76 -0.61 12.97
CA ILE A 209 40.45 0.56 13.57
C ILE A 209 40.98 0.22 14.97
N THR A 210 40.17 -0.45 15.80
CA THR A 210 40.58 -0.84 17.15
C THR A 210 41.69 -1.89 17.13
N TYR A 211 41.68 -2.80 16.16
CA TYR A 211 42.74 -3.78 15.94
C TYR A 211 44.08 -3.09 15.59
N TYR A 212 44.08 -2.16 14.62
CA TYR A 212 45.30 -1.43 14.23
C TYR A 212 45.83 -0.50 15.33
N ARG A 213 44.94 0.15 16.10
CA ARG A 213 45.35 0.98 17.24
C ARG A 213 46.04 0.16 18.34
N ARG A 214 45.62 -1.10 18.56
CA ARG A 214 46.28 -1.98 19.53
C ARG A 214 47.69 -2.38 19.10
N MET A 215 47.92 -2.61 17.81
CA MET A 215 49.25 -2.96 17.30
C MET A 215 50.25 -1.79 17.37
N LYS A 216 49.83 -0.56 17.03
CA LYS A 216 50.70 0.63 17.16
C LYS A 216 51.08 0.98 18.60
N LEU A 217 50.36 0.49 19.60
CA LEU A 217 50.66 0.71 21.03
C LEU A 217 51.52 -0.42 21.64
N ALA A 218 51.87 -1.44 20.85
CA ALA A 218 52.68 -2.58 21.26
C ALA A 218 54.09 -2.60 20.62
N GLN A 219 54.41 -1.59 19.79
CA GLN A 219 55.76 -1.18 19.43
C GLN A 219 56.16 0.01 20.30
#